data_AF-T2JGQ8-F1
#
_entry.id   AF-T2JGQ8-F1
#
_cell.length_a   1.000
_cell.length_b   1.000
_cell.length_c   1.000
_cell.angle_alpha   90.00
_cell.angle_beta   90.00
_cell.angle_gamma   90.00
#
_symmetry.space_group_name_H-M   'P 1'
#
loop_
_entity.id
_entity.type
_entity.pdbx_description
1 polymer ?
#
loop_
_entity_poly.entity_id
_entity_poly.type
_entity_poly.pdbx_seq_one_letter_code
_entity_poly.pdbx_strand_id
1 'polypeptide(L)'
;MPQVALSAFTNLDIYPGAVVENLGTLLTFNFELDEPARVGGLKIYVDSDTPGILGRLDLSALNDNPDFLSNLTVNQESFENFTGSGFVVTVEAGAKSASLTLPALDIADLNGLDLTTFTLTTREETDRTTQTDPVTGDQGSDLNTVEADGFPIGDYTVDPESASSRVLFADNVADLPPLPVVSFSTTPQVVNEAEGTFLVMDFSFEGEIPDGGVTVNLEGDAARIMEQLT
;
A
#
# COMPACT_ATOMS: atom_id res chain seq x y z
N MET A 1 21.76 -4.81 4.19
CA MET A 1 21.39 -5.51 2.95
C MET A 1 20.48 -4.56 2.20
N PRO A 2 20.49 -4.54 0.85
CA PRO A 2 19.54 -3.73 0.10
C PRO A 2 18.11 -4.06 0.52
N GLN A 3 17.25 -3.06 0.59
CA GLN A 3 15.88 -3.14 1.05
C GLN A 3 14.88 -2.74 -0.03
N VAL A 4 13.71 -3.36 0.02
CA VAL A 4 12.54 -2.98 -0.77
C VAL A 4 11.36 -2.69 0.16
N ALA A 5 10.64 -1.61 -0.14
CA ALA A 5 9.45 -1.15 0.57
C ALA A 5 8.25 -1.16 -0.37
N LEU A 6 7.06 -1.39 0.18
CA LEU A 6 5.77 -1.32 -0.48
C LEU A 6 4.92 -0.21 0.14
N SER A 7 4.29 0.59 -0.71
CA SER A 7 3.19 1.46 -0.33
C SER A 7 2.07 1.38 -1.36
N ALA A 8 0.83 1.54 -0.91
CA ALA A 8 -0.32 1.66 -1.79
C ALA A 8 -1.05 2.97 -1.51
N PHE A 9 -1.47 3.67 -2.57
CA PHE A 9 -2.20 4.92 -2.47
C PHE A 9 -3.26 5.02 -3.57
N THR A 10 -4.25 5.88 -3.34
CA THR A 10 -5.35 6.09 -4.28
C THR A 10 -5.39 7.53 -4.77
N ASN A 11 -6.04 7.78 -5.90
CA ASN A 11 -6.22 9.14 -6.43
C ASN A 11 -7.43 9.88 -5.79
N LEU A 12 -7.94 9.38 -4.65
CA LEU A 12 -9.16 9.87 -4.04
C LEU A 12 -8.85 10.74 -2.81
N ASP A 13 -9.16 12.04 -2.92
CA ASP A 13 -8.83 13.01 -1.86
C ASP A 13 -9.86 13.10 -0.72
N ILE A 14 -10.99 12.41 -0.84
CA ILE A 14 -12.08 12.46 0.16
C ILE A 14 -11.88 11.47 1.31
N TYR A 15 -11.06 10.44 1.14
CA TYR A 15 -10.68 9.49 2.19
C TYR A 15 -9.36 8.82 1.83
N PRO A 16 -8.31 8.94 2.68
CA PRO A 16 -6.98 8.41 2.37
C PRO A 16 -6.99 6.88 2.38
N GLY A 17 -6.38 6.29 1.34
CA GLY A 17 -6.25 4.83 1.23
C GLY A 17 -7.56 4.09 0.93
N ALA A 18 -8.60 4.80 0.49
CA ALA A 18 -9.83 4.18 0.02
C ALA A 18 -9.90 4.09 -1.51
N VAL A 19 -10.35 2.93 -1.98
CA VAL A 19 -10.81 2.67 -3.34
C VAL A 19 -12.33 2.70 -3.34
N VAL A 20 -12.91 3.65 -4.09
CA VAL A 20 -14.36 3.69 -4.31
C VAL A 20 -14.66 3.20 -5.72
N GLU A 21 -15.35 2.07 -5.81
CA GLU A 21 -15.51 1.31 -7.06
C GLU A 21 -16.38 2.01 -8.08
N ASN A 22 -17.52 2.57 -7.67
CA ASN A 22 -18.43 3.27 -8.58
C ASN A 22 -17.82 4.56 -9.18
N LEU A 23 -16.70 5.04 -8.62
CA LEU A 23 -15.94 6.17 -9.12
C LEU A 23 -14.81 5.75 -10.06
N GLY A 24 -14.53 4.45 -10.21
CA GLY A 24 -13.36 3.94 -10.93
C GLY A 24 -12.05 4.43 -10.31
N THR A 25 -11.99 4.51 -8.98
CA THR A 25 -10.81 5.00 -8.24
C THR A 25 -9.56 4.24 -8.68
N LEU A 26 -8.45 4.95 -8.90
CA LEU A 26 -7.17 4.34 -9.24
C LEU A 26 -6.44 3.92 -7.95
N LEU A 27 -6.04 2.66 -7.87
CA LEU A 27 -5.15 2.14 -6.84
C LEU A 27 -3.74 1.99 -7.42
N THR A 28 -2.76 2.64 -6.79
CA THR A 28 -1.35 2.54 -7.18
C THR A 28 -0.57 1.80 -6.11
N PHE A 29 0.10 0.72 -6.52
CA PHE A 29 1.14 0.07 -5.74
C PHE A 29 2.49 0.66 -6.13
N ASN A 30 3.27 1.08 -5.15
CA ASN A 30 4.60 1.63 -5.34
C ASN A 30 5.64 0.80 -4.60
N PHE A 31 6.75 0.56 -5.27
CA PHE A 31 7.90 -0.17 -4.77
C PHE A 31 9.09 0.77 -4.73
N GLU A 32 9.67 0.97 -3.54
CA GLU A 32 10.90 1.76 -3.37
C GLU A 32 12.05 0.84 -2.99
N LEU A 33 13.19 1.00 -3.66
CA LEU A 33 14.41 0.26 -3.38
C LEU A 33 15.50 1.23 -2.92
N ASP A 34 16.22 0.88 -1.85
CA ASP A 34 17.33 1.70 -1.33
C ASP A 34 18.56 1.69 -2.27
N GLU A 35 18.76 0.58 -2.98
CA GLU A 35 19.70 0.39 -4.07
C GLU A 35 18.97 0.07 -5.38
N PRO A 36 19.51 0.45 -6.56
CA PRO A 36 18.86 0.13 -7.83
C PRO A 36 18.78 -1.38 -8.08
N ALA A 37 17.67 -1.85 -8.63
CA ALA A 37 17.49 -3.25 -9.04
C ALA A 37 18.67 -3.73 -9.90
N ARG A 38 19.17 -4.93 -9.61
CA ARG A 38 20.37 -5.47 -10.28
C ARG A 38 20.05 -5.90 -11.72
N VAL A 39 21.09 -6.32 -12.44
CA VAL A 39 20.93 -6.90 -13.79
C VAL A 39 19.98 -8.10 -13.71
N GLY A 40 18.95 -8.10 -14.57
CA GLY A 40 17.86 -9.09 -14.52
C GLY A 40 16.60 -8.60 -13.79
N GLY A 41 16.66 -7.44 -13.13
CA GLY A 41 15.54 -6.87 -12.39
C GLY A 41 15.34 -7.52 -11.01
N LEU A 42 14.27 -7.11 -10.32
CA LEU A 42 13.87 -7.67 -9.03
C LEU A 42 12.43 -8.20 -9.12
N LYS A 43 12.25 -9.52 -8.98
CA LYS A 43 10.94 -10.17 -8.95
C LYS A 43 10.32 -9.99 -7.56
N ILE A 44 9.19 -9.31 -7.48
CA ILE A 44 8.46 -9.00 -6.25
C ILE A 44 7.13 -9.76 -6.26
N TYR A 45 6.75 -10.28 -5.09
CA TYR A 45 5.45 -10.92 -4.88
C TYR A 45 4.66 -10.08 -3.89
N VAL A 46 3.44 -9.73 -4.25
CA VAL A 46 2.48 -9.06 -3.38
C VAL A 46 1.32 -10.01 -3.18
N ASP A 47 0.92 -10.24 -1.94
CA ASP A 47 -0.27 -11.02 -1.61
C ASP A 47 -1.17 -10.23 -0.68
N SER A 48 -2.46 -10.52 -0.68
CA SER A 48 -3.41 -9.91 0.24
C SER A 48 -4.03 -10.93 1.19
N ASP A 49 -4.38 -10.47 2.38
CA ASP A 49 -5.14 -11.24 3.37
C ASP A 49 -6.59 -11.53 2.94
N THR A 50 -7.06 -10.86 1.89
CA THR A 50 -8.42 -10.96 1.36
C THR A 50 -8.43 -11.78 0.07
N PRO A 51 -9.00 -13.00 0.07
CA PRO A 51 -9.12 -13.83 -1.13
C PRO A 51 -9.94 -13.15 -2.23
N GLY A 52 -9.50 -13.28 -3.48
CA GLY A 52 -10.21 -12.75 -4.64
C GLY A 52 -10.21 -11.22 -4.79
N ILE A 53 -9.51 -10.47 -3.92
CA ILE A 53 -9.56 -9.00 -3.95
C ILE A 53 -9.15 -8.39 -5.29
N LEU A 54 -8.25 -9.05 -6.04
CA LEU A 54 -7.84 -8.54 -7.36
C LEU A 54 -8.97 -8.59 -8.39
N GLY A 55 -10.01 -9.38 -8.15
CA GLY A 55 -11.23 -9.35 -8.95
C GLY A 55 -11.98 -8.01 -8.88
N ARG A 56 -11.71 -7.17 -7.87
CA ARG A 56 -12.24 -5.80 -7.71
C ARG A 56 -11.48 -4.76 -8.52
N LEU A 57 -10.42 -5.16 -9.24
CA LEU A 57 -9.55 -4.27 -10.01
C LEU A 57 -9.57 -4.63 -11.49
N ASP A 58 -9.48 -3.62 -12.36
CA ASP A 58 -9.46 -3.81 -13.81
C ASP A 58 -8.04 -4.17 -14.26
N LEU A 59 -7.71 -5.45 -14.16
CA LEU A 59 -6.44 -5.99 -14.65
C LEU A 59 -6.30 -5.87 -16.18
N SER A 60 -7.42 -5.78 -16.90
CA SER A 60 -7.41 -5.69 -18.37
C SER A 60 -6.92 -4.32 -18.85
N ALA A 61 -7.10 -3.28 -18.03
CA ALA A 61 -6.65 -1.92 -18.32
C ALA A 61 -5.14 -1.79 -18.54
N LEU A 62 -4.33 -2.74 -18.05
CA LEU A 62 -2.89 -2.79 -18.30
C LEU A 62 -2.54 -2.99 -19.78
N ASN A 63 -3.42 -3.63 -20.56
CA ASN A 63 -3.20 -3.82 -22.00
C ASN A 63 -3.44 -2.52 -22.79
N ASP A 64 -4.32 -1.67 -22.28
CA ASP A 64 -4.79 -0.47 -22.96
C ASP A 64 -4.05 0.79 -22.49
N ASN A 65 -3.45 0.77 -21.30
CA ASN A 65 -2.81 1.92 -20.67
C ASN A 65 -1.38 1.59 -20.22
N PRO A 66 -0.37 1.74 -21.10
CA PRO A 66 1.02 1.45 -20.74
C PRO A 66 1.56 2.35 -19.62
N ASP A 67 0.99 3.55 -19.44
CA ASP A 67 1.36 4.48 -18.37
C ASP A 67 1.00 3.98 -16.96
N PHE A 68 0.22 2.90 -16.84
CA PHE A 68 -0.07 2.25 -15.56
C PHE A 68 1.10 1.45 -15.01
N LEU A 69 2.16 1.28 -15.80
CA LEU A 69 3.40 0.65 -15.40
C LEU A 69 4.53 1.68 -15.47
N SER A 70 5.32 1.79 -14.40
CA SER A 70 6.54 2.61 -14.37
C SER A 70 7.70 1.76 -13.88
N ASN A 71 8.75 1.63 -14.69
CA ASN A 71 9.94 0.79 -14.42
C ASN A 71 9.58 -0.64 -13.99
N LEU A 72 8.50 -1.18 -14.54
CA LEU A 72 7.90 -2.41 -14.06
C LEU A 72 7.43 -3.26 -15.25
N THR A 73 7.79 -4.53 -15.21
CA THR A 73 7.31 -5.54 -16.16
C THR A 73 6.31 -6.45 -15.46
N VAL A 74 5.18 -6.69 -16.13
CA VAL A 74 4.11 -7.62 -15.72
C VAL A 74 3.92 -8.65 -16.83
N ASN A 75 3.74 -9.93 -16.50
CA ASN A 75 3.28 -10.94 -17.45
C ASN A 75 1.86 -11.39 -17.10
N GLN A 76 1.07 -11.94 -18.05
CA GLN A 76 -0.32 -12.33 -17.73
C GLN A 76 -0.39 -13.41 -16.63
N GLU A 77 0.63 -14.27 -16.56
CA GLU A 77 0.81 -15.28 -15.50
C GLU A 77 1.02 -14.65 -14.11
N SER A 78 1.38 -13.35 -14.03
CA SER A 78 1.55 -12.59 -12.78
C SER A 78 0.34 -12.68 -11.85
N PHE A 79 -0.87 -12.81 -12.39
CA PHE A 79 -2.12 -12.72 -11.63
C PHE A 79 -2.83 -14.07 -11.45
N GLU A 80 -2.42 -15.11 -12.19
CA GLU A 80 -3.09 -16.42 -12.20
C GLU A 80 -2.63 -17.36 -11.07
N ASN A 81 -1.50 -17.05 -10.44
CA ASN A 81 -0.83 -17.94 -9.47
C ASN A 81 -1.25 -17.74 -8.00
N PHE A 82 -2.21 -16.86 -7.73
CA PHE A 82 -2.74 -16.57 -6.39
C PHE A 82 -4.22 -16.96 -6.31
N THR A 83 -4.82 -17.01 -5.11
CA THR A 83 -6.26 -17.24 -4.91
C THR A 83 -7.12 -16.05 -5.39
N GLY A 84 -6.66 -15.32 -6.42
CA GLY A 84 -7.12 -13.99 -6.79
C GLY A 84 -6.75 -12.90 -5.78
N SER A 85 -5.86 -13.18 -4.83
CA SER A 85 -5.47 -12.26 -3.75
C SER A 85 -4.18 -11.48 -4.00
N GLY A 86 -3.35 -11.94 -4.93
CA GLY A 86 -1.97 -11.46 -5.06
C GLY A 86 -1.45 -11.51 -6.50
N PHE A 87 -0.29 -10.92 -6.70
CA PHE A 87 0.34 -10.82 -8.01
C PHE A 87 1.87 -10.84 -7.92
N VAL A 88 2.51 -11.10 -9.05
CA VAL A 88 3.97 -11.03 -9.21
C VAL A 88 4.34 -9.92 -10.19
N VAL A 89 5.35 -9.13 -9.89
CA VAL A 89 5.89 -8.12 -10.82
C VAL A 89 7.40 -8.17 -10.85
N THR A 90 8.01 -7.63 -11.90
CA THR A 90 9.46 -7.46 -11.97
C THR A 90 9.82 -5.99 -12.10
N VAL A 91 10.52 -5.46 -11.10
CA VAL A 91 11.13 -4.12 -11.17
C VAL A 91 12.30 -4.17 -12.15
N GLU A 92 12.32 -3.24 -13.09
CA GLU A 92 13.31 -3.22 -14.17
C GLU A 92 14.72 -2.93 -13.65
N ALA A 93 15.72 -3.56 -14.28
CA ALA A 93 17.12 -3.39 -13.90
C ALA A 93 17.55 -1.92 -13.95
N GLY A 94 18.21 -1.45 -12.89
CA GLY A 94 18.67 -0.07 -12.73
C GLY A 94 17.63 0.90 -12.15
N ALA A 95 16.37 0.47 -11.96
CA ALA A 95 15.35 1.29 -11.32
C ALA A 95 15.51 1.31 -9.79
N LYS A 96 15.26 2.47 -9.18
CA LYS A 96 15.15 2.62 -7.71
C LYS A 96 13.71 2.63 -7.23
N SER A 97 12.77 2.86 -8.14
CA SER A 97 11.35 2.83 -7.84
C SER A 97 10.58 2.30 -9.04
N ALA A 98 9.43 1.70 -8.75
CA ALA A 98 8.54 1.16 -9.75
C ALA A 98 7.09 1.21 -9.25
N SER A 99 6.14 1.30 -10.19
CA SER A 99 4.72 1.37 -9.82
C SER A 99 3.83 0.56 -10.74
N LEU A 100 2.73 0.07 -10.15
CA LEU A 100 1.61 -0.59 -10.82
C LEU A 100 0.33 0.16 -10.44
N THR A 101 -0.39 0.70 -11.42
CA THR A 101 -1.68 1.37 -11.23
C THR A 101 -2.80 0.53 -11.80
N LEU A 102 -3.88 0.35 -11.05
CA LEU A 102 -5.05 -0.42 -11.48
C LEU A 102 -6.33 0.37 -11.15
N PRO A 103 -7.26 0.53 -12.10
CA PRO A 103 -8.58 1.08 -11.81
C PRO A 103 -9.40 0.09 -10.98
N ALA A 104 -10.29 0.61 -10.15
CA ALA A 104 -11.36 -0.18 -9.57
C ALA A 104 -12.39 -0.62 -10.63
N LEU A 105 -12.94 -1.81 -10.47
CA LEU A 105 -14.10 -2.27 -11.23
C LEU A 105 -15.38 -1.99 -10.45
N ASP A 106 -16.34 -1.33 -11.09
CA ASP A 106 -17.70 -1.22 -10.57
C ASP A 106 -18.44 -2.55 -10.76
N ILE A 107 -18.46 -3.37 -9.71
CA ILE A 107 -19.10 -4.69 -9.72
C ILE A 107 -20.44 -4.60 -9.00
N ALA A 108 -21.51 -4.39 -9.76
CA ALA A 108 -22.86 -4.13 -9.24
C ALA A 108 -23.41 -5.14 -8.21
N ASP A 109 -22.91 -6.39 -8.20
CA ASP A 109 -23.38 -7.45 -7.30
C ASP A 109 -22.43 -7.73 -6.11
N LEU A 110 -21.24 -7.12 -6.10
CA LEU A 110 -20.34 -7.20 -4.95
C LEU A 110 -20.66 -6.02 -4.04
N ASN A 111 -21.21 -6.31 -2.86
CA ASN A 111 -21.58 -5.27 -1.91
C ASN A 111 -20.72 -5.40 -0.66
N GLY A 112 -20.06 -4.31 -0.23
CA GLY A 112 -19.41 -4.28 1.07
C GLY A 112 -18.20 -3.37 1.21
N LEU A 113 -17.89 -3.10 2.47
CA LEU A 113 -16.64 -2.51 2.90
C LEU A 113 -15.66 -3.61 3.24
N ASP A 114 -14.58 -3.71 2.45
CA ASP A 114 -13.50 -4.66 2.69
C ASP A 114 -12.22 -3.89 2.98
N LEU A 115 -11.70 -4.04 4.20
CA LEU A 115 -10.38 -3.53 4.55
C LEU A 115 -9.36 -4.63 4.31
N THR A 116 -8.50 -4.42 3.31
CA THR A 116 -7.55 -5.40 2.84
C THR A 116 -6.12 -4.97 3.12
N THR A 117 -5.28 -5.91 3.52
CA THR A 117 -3.84 -5.70 3.68
C THR A 117 -3.09 -6.37 2.53
N PHE A 118 -2.36 -5.60 1.74
CA PHE A 118 -1.39 -6.10 0.77
C PHE A 118 0.00 -6.17 1.41
N THR A 119 0.71 -7.28 1.22
CA THR A 119 1.99 -7.56 1.88
C THR A 119 3.01 -8.05 0.85
N LEU A 120 4.24 -7.57 0.97
CA LEU A 120 5.39 -8.15 0.29
C LEU A 120 5.65 -9.55 0.86
N THR A 121 5.55 -10.55 0.00
CA THR A 121 5.81 -11.95 0.36
C THR A 121 7.03 -12.49 -0.37
N THR A 122 7.63 -13.52 0.17
CA THR A 122 8.83 -14.17 -0.39
C THR A 122 8.48 -15.47 -1.11
N ARG A 123 7.26 -15.57 -1.64
CA ARG A 123 6.73 -16.78 -2.24
C ARG A 123 7.55 -17.15 -3.48
N GLU A 124 8.57 -17.97 -3.27
CA GLU A 124 9.18 -18.71 -4.38
C GLU A 124 8.08 -19.60 -4.96
N GLU A 125 7.92 -19.55 -6.28
CA GLU A 125 7.04 -20.44 -7.00
C GLU A 125 7.61 -21.86 -6.89
N THR A 126 7.33 -22.56 -5.79
CA THR A 126 7.56 -24.00 -5.75
C THR A 126 6.60 -24.59 -6.79
N ASP A 127 7.17 -25.16 -7.85
CA ASP A 127 6.48 -25.91 -8.90
C ASP A 127 5.21 -26.60 -8.36
N ARG A 128 4.07 -26.38 -9.02
CA ARG A 128 2.77 -27.01 -8.73
C ARG A 128 2.76 -28.52 -9.07
N THR A 129 3.65 -29.28 -8.45
CA THR A 129 3.52 -30.71 -8.23
C THR A 129 3.68 -30.90 -6.72
N THR A 130 2.65 -30.82 -5.89
CA THR A 130 1.62 -31.84 -5.76
C THR A 130 0.36 -31.26 -5.09
N GLN A 131 -0.70 -30.99 -5.87
CA GLN A 131 -2.05 -31.04 -5.32
C GLN A 131 -2.38 -32.50 -5.14
N THR A 132 -2.72 -32.88 -3.92
CA THR A 132 -2.96 -34.26 -3.61
C THR A 132 -4.44 -34.52 -3.63
N ASP A 133 -4.81 -35.32 -4.62
CA ASP A 133 -6.16 -35.76 -4.88
C ASP A 133 -6.70 -36.49 -3.63
N PRO A 134 -7.85 -36.08 -3.07
CA PRO A 134 -8.44 -36.72 -1.90
C PRO A 134 -8.79 -38.20 -2.10
N VAL A 135 -8.61 -38.74 -3.32
CA VAL A 135 -8.72 -40.17 -3.64
C VAL A 135 -7.39 -40.94 -3.52
N THR A 136 -6.22 -40.29 -3.61
CA THR A 136 -4.90 -40.96 -3.70
C THR A 136 -4.00 -40.84 -2.47
N GLY A 137 -4.31 -39.96 -1.50
CA GLY A 137 -3.57 -39.88 -0.24
C GLY A 137 -2.15 -39.34 -0.34
N ASP A 138 -1.89 -38.50 -1.34
CA ASP A 138 -0.65 -37.72 -1.39
C ASP A 138 -0.75 -36.56 -0.35
N GLN A 139 0.37 -36.06 0.17
CA GLN A 139 0.40 -34.99 1.18
C GLN A 139 0.36 -33.61 0.49
N GLY A 140 -0.73 -32.88 0.68
CA GLY A 140 -0.77 -31.46 0.35
C GLY A 140 0.26 -30.76 1.20
N SER A 141 1.30 -30.20 0.56
CA SER A 141 2.26 -29.37 1.27
C SER A 141 1.54 -28.15 1.79
N ASP A 142 1.42 -28.06 3.11
CA ASP A 142 1.02 -26.86 3.82
C ASP A 142 1.75 -25.65 3.21
N LEU A 143 0.99 -24.66 2.73
CA LEU A 143 1.50 -23.33 2.44
C LEU A 143 1.93 -22.74 3.77
N ASN A 144 3.18 -22.97 4.17
CA ASN A 144 3.77 -22.22 5.26
C ASN A 144 3.75 -20.74 4.87
N THR A 145 2.90 -19.97 5.54
CA THR A 145 3.04 -18.54 5.71
C THR A 145 4.49 -18.29 6.13
N VAL A 146 5.32 -17.72 5.26
CA VAL A 146 6.68 -17.34 5.64
C VAL A 146 6.55 -16.13 6.55
N GLU A 147 6.94 -16.31 7.80
CA GLU A 147 6.95 -15.25 8.80
C GLU A 147 7.84 -14.09 8.31
N ALA A 148 7.26 -12.90 8.35
CA ALA A 148 7.93 -11.64 8.07
C ALA A 148 9.02 -11.42 9.12
N ASP A 149 10.28 -11.63 8.73
CA ASP A 149 11.46 -10.90 9.23
C ASP A 149 12.73 -11.37 8.49
N GLY A 150 13.29 -10.49 7.66
CA GLY A 150 14.64 -10.66 7.08
C GLY A 150 14.80 -11.71 5.98
N PHE A 151 13.72 -12.25 5.40
CA PHE A 151 13.82 -13.19 4.28
C PHE A 151 14.05 -12.47 2.95
N PRO A 152 14.96 -12.97 2.09
CA PRO A 152 15.30 -12.27 0.85
C PRO A 152 14.22 -12.36 -0.23
N ILE A 153 13.90 -11.23 -0.87
CA ILE A 153 13.31 -11.15 -2.21
C ILE A 153 14.48 -11.05 -3.19
N GLY A 154 14.95 -12.20 -3.70
CA GLY A 154 16.19 -12.24 -4.48
C GLY A 154 17.42 -11.83 -3.64
N ASP A 155 18.05 -10.71 -3.98
CA ASP A 155 19.20 -10.17 -3.25
C ASP A 155 18.82 -9.04 -2.26
N TYR A 156 17.54 -8.72 -2.15
CA TYR A 156 16.98 -7.66 -1.31
C TYR A 156 16.30 -8.27 -0.08
N THR A 157 16.21 -7.52 1.00
CA THR A 157 15.34 -7.81 2.14
C THR A 157 14.11 -6.90 2.12
N VAL A 158 13.00 -7.31 2.72
CA VAL A 158 11.85 -6.42 2.91
C VAL A 158 12.17 -5.41 4.02
N ASP A 159 11.82 -4.14 3.82
CA ASP A 159 11.80 -3.14 4.89
C ASP A 159 10.65 -3.48 5.87
N PRO A 160 10.93 -3.83 7.14
CA PRO A 160 9.88 -4.23 8.08
C PRO A 160 8.86 -3.13 8.36
N GLU A 161 9.23 -1.86 8.22
CA GLU A 161 8.33 -0.71 8.45
C GLU A 161 7.45 -0.42 7.23
N SER A 162 7.72 -1.05 6.09
CA SER A 162 6.98 -0.85 4.84
C SER A 162 6.80 -2.17 4.09
N ALA A 163 6.59 -3.25 4.84
CA ALA A 163 6.36 -4.58 4.31
C ALA A 163 4.93 -4.75 3.78
N SER A 164 3.99 -3.93 4.26
CA SER A 164 2.57 -4.03 3.93
C SER A 164 1.92 -2.66 3.78
N SER A 165 0.80 -2.62 3.07
CA SER A 165 -0.05 -1.45 2.92
C SER A 165 -1.51 -1.86 2.99
N ARG A 166 -2.32 -1.08 3.71
CA ARG A 166 -3.75 -1.34 3.88
C ARG A 166 -4.56 -0.45 2.96
N VAL A 167 -5.63 -1.01 2.40
CA VAL A 167 -6.52 -0.35 1.44
C VAL A 167 -7.95 -0.70 1.80
N LEU A 168 -8.82 0.31 1.90
CA LEU A 168 -10.25 0.12 2.11
C LEU A 168 -10.97 0.12 0.76
N PHE A 169 -11.70 -0.94 0.45
CA PHE A 169 -12.57 -1.00 -0.72
C PHE A 169 -14.01 -0.69 -0.30
N ALA A 170 -14.66 0.18 -1.07
CA ALA A 170 -16.04 0.58 -0.87
C ALA A 170 -16.75 0.71 -2.21
N ASP A 171 -18.03 0.36 -2.25
CA ASP A 171 -18.81 0.45 -3.50
C ASP A 171 -19.12 1.93 -3.80
N ASN A 172 -19.53 2.68 -2.78
CA ASN A 172 -19.87 4.10 -2.87
C ASN A 172 -19.17 4.91 -1.78
N VAL A 173 -19.06 6.23 -2.02
CA VAL A 173 -18.59 7.20 -1.02
C VAL A 173 -19.42 7.16 0.27
N ALA A 174 -20.72 6.88 0.16
CA ALA A 174 -21.63 6.81 1.30
C ALA A 174 -21.32 5.64 2.25
N ASP A 175 -20.60 4.64 1.77
CA ASP A 175 -20.21 3.47 2.56
C ASP A 175 -18.94 3.75 3.36
N LEU A 176 -18.14 4.77 2.99
CA LEU A 176 -16.91 5.09 3.69
C LEU A 176 -17.18 5.47 5.16
N PRO A 177 -16.31 5.04 6.09
CA PRO A 177 -16.39 5.48 7.47
C PRO A 177 -16.14 7.00 7.56
N PRO A 178 -16.71 7.68 8.56
CA PRO A 178 -16.49 9.11 8.74
C PRO A 178 -15.02 9.39 9.03
N LEU A 179 -14.49 10.46 8.43
CA LEU A 179 -13.14 10.94 8.75
C LEU A 179 -13.06 11.41 10.21
N PRO A 180 -11.90 11.26 10.86
CA PRO A 180 -11.69 11.78 12.21
C PRO A 180 -11.73 13.31 12.21
N VAL A 181 -12.22 13.88 13.30
CA VAL A 181 -12.19 15.33 13.53
C VAL A 181 -10.90 15.68 14.24
N VAL A 182 -10.09 16.56 13.63
CA VAL A 182 -8.85 17.08 14.22
C VAL A 182 -9.14 18.40 14.90
N SER A 183 -8.79 18.50 16.18
CA SER A 183 -8.78 19.76 16.94
C SER A 183 -7.34 20.17 17.25
N PHE A 184 -7.07 21.47 17.19
CA PHE A 184 -5.77 22.07 17.44
C PHE A 184 -5.89 23.17 18.50
N SER A 185 -4.99 23.18 19.47
CA SER A 185 -4.90 24.25 20.46
C SER A 185 -3.45 24.57 20.82
N THR A 186 -3.23 25.77 21.35
CA THR A 186 -1.90 26.23 21.75
C THR A 186 -1.93 26.85 23.14
N THR A 187 -0.92 26.51 23.95
CA THR A 187 -0.77 27.03 25.31
C THR A 187 0.71 27.27 25.62
N PRO A 188 1.10 28.39 26.24
CA PRO A 188 0.29 29.57 26.54
C PRO A 188 0.06 30.46 25.30
N GLN A 189 -0.92 31.36 25.40
CA GLN A 189 -1.24 32.32 24.32
C GLN A 189 -0.18 33.42 24.13
N VAL A 190 0.73 33.58 25.10
CA VAL A 190 1.85 34.51 25.05
C VAL A 190 3.11 33.75 25.40
N VAL A 191 4.08 33.75 24.49
CA VAL A 191 5.41 33.18 24.71
C VAL A 191 6.34 34.31 25.12
N ASN A 192 7.02 34.15 26.25
CA ASN A 192 8.07 35.05 26.70
C ASN A 192 9.41 34.34 26.68
N GLU A 193 10.26 34.73 25.74
CA GLU A 193 11.58 34.14 25.51
C GLU A 193 12.55 34.44 26.66
N ALA A 194 12.49 35.66 27.23
CA ALA A 194 13.34 36.05 28.35
C ALA A 194 13.05 35.22 29.62
N GLU A 195 11.84 34.69 29.74
CA GLU A 195 11.40 33.80 30.82
C GLU A 195 11.57 32.31 30.47
N GLY A 196 11.99 31.97 29.25
CA GLY A 196 12.16 30.60 28.78
C GLY A 196 10.84 29.83 28.63
N THR A 197 9.76 30.53 28.26
CA THR A 197 8.44 29.92 28.09
C THR A 197 8.39 29.08 26.81
N PHE A 198 7.89 27.85 26.88
CA PHE A 198 7.69 27.00 25.70
C PHE A 198 6.25 27.12 25.18
N LEU A 199 6.10 27.22 23.86
CA LEU A 199 4.80 27.04 23.20
C LEU A 199 4.50 25.54 23.12
N VAL A 200 3.39 25.13 23.71
CA VAL A 200 2.83 23.79 23.56
C VAL A 200 1.75 23.85 22.48
N MET A 201 1.84 22.93 21.52
CA MET A 201 0.87 22.73 20.46
C MET A 201 0.23 21.36 20.67
N ASP A 202 -1.07 21.35 20.95
CA ASP A 202 -1.84 20.15 21.24
C ASP A 202 -2.76 19.83 20.07
N PHE A 203 -2.68 18.59 19.58
CA PHE A 203 -3.60 18.02 18.60
C PHE A 203 -4.41 16.93 19.28
N SER A 204 -5.73 16.97 19.12
CA SER A 204 -6.62 15.90 19.56
C SER A 204 -7.46 15.41 18.39
N PHE A 205 -7.74 14.12 18.39
CA PHE A 205 -8.50 13.45 17.35
C PHE A 205 -9.76 12.85 17.98
N GLU A 206 -10.91 13.08 17.35
CA GLU A 206 -12.14 12.37 17.64
C GLU A 206 -12.48 11.45 16.45
N GLY A 207 -12.68 10.16 16.73
CA GLY A 207 -12.90 9.13 15.71
C GLY A 207 -11.68 8.23 15.47
N GLU A 208 -11.82 7.30 14.52
CA GLU A 208 -10.72 6.42 14.10
C GLU A 208 -9.83 7.14 13.09
N ILE A 209 -8.51 7.04 13.26
CA ILE A 209 -7.54 7.54 12.29
C ILE A 209 -7.45 6.51 11.15
N PRO A 210 -7.65 6.90 9.88
CA PRO A 210 -7.50 5.99 8.74
C PRO A 210 -6.09 5.39 8.68
N ASP A 211 -5.94 4.23 8.06
CA ASP A 211 -4.62 3.56 7.92
C ASP A 211 -3.62 4.40 7.11
N GLY A 212 -4.09 5.25 6.19
CA GLY A 212 -3.27 6.23 5.48
C GLY A 212 -2.85 7.45 6.32
N GLY A 213 -3.24 7.48 7.59
CA GLY A 213 -3.03 8.59 8.50
C GLY A 213 -3.87 9.82 8.17
N VAL A 214 -3.60 10.90 8.89
CA VAL A 214 -4.19 12.23 8.64
C VAL A 214 -3.04 13.21 8.54
N THR A 215 -2.94 13.90 7.41
CA THR A 215 -1.99 15.01 7.27
C THR A 215 -2.64 16.29 7.78
N VAL A 216 -2.01 16.93 8.78
CA VAL A 216 -2.44 18.22 9.32
C VAL A 216 -1.47 19.28 8.84
N ASN A 217 -1.91 20.13 7.90
CA ASN A 217 -1.12 21.25 7.43
C ASN A 217 -1.29 22.43 8.38
N LEU A 218 -0.23 22.75 9.13
CA LEU A 218 -0.15 23.99 9.88
C LEU A 218 0.40 25.09 8.96
N GLU A 219 -0.46 26.04 8.61
CA GLU A 219 -0.04 27.23 7.88
C GLU A 219 0.20 28.40 8.84
N GLY A 220 1.33 29.07 8.68
CA GLY A 220 1.71 30.27 9.41
C GLY A 220 2.63 31.14 8.56
N ASP A 221 2.82 32.40 8.97
CA ASP A 221 3.79 33.29 8.33
C ASP A 221 5.21 32.86 8.73
N ALA A 222 5.75 31.86 8.03
CA ALA A 222 7.06 31.27 8.31
C ALA A 222 8.17 32.33 8.30
N ALA A 223 8.06 33.37 7.47
CA ALA A 223 9.03 34.47 7.45
C ALA A 223 9.03 35.23 8.78
N ARG A 224 7.85 35.55 9.33
CA ARG A 224 7.73 36.18 10.66
C ARG A 224 8.12 35.26 11.81
N ILE A 225 7.84 33.96 11.71
CA ILE A 225 8.24 32.98 12.74
C ILE A 225 9.77 32.87 12.79
N MET A 226 10.44 32.85 11.65
CA MET A 226 11.92 32.77 11.58
C MET A 226 12.59 34.09 12.01
N GLU A 227 11.95 35.24 11.82
CA GLU A 227 12.40 36.54 12.37
C GLU A 227 12.36 36.58 13.91
N GLN A 228 11.53 35.77 14.56
CA GLN A 228 11.47 35.68 16.03
C GLN A 228 12.51 34.72 16.63
N LEU A 229 13.11 33.83 15.83
CA LEU A 229 14.08 32.82 16.29
C LEU A 229 15.56 33.24 16.16
N THR A 230 15.83 34.51 15.85
CA THR A 230 17.18 35.06 15.63
C THR A 230 17.55 36.12 16.67
#